data_AF-A0A9X0NZ47-F1
#
_entry.id   AF-A0A9X0NZ47-F1
#
_cell.length_a   1.000
_cell.length_b   1.000
_cell.length_c   1.000
_cell.angle_alpha   90.00
_cell.angle_beta   90.00
_cell.angle_gamma   90.00
#
_symmetry.space_group_name_H-M   'P 1'
#
loop_
_entity.id
_entity.type
_entity.pdbx_description
1 polymer ?
#
loop_
_entity_poly.entity_id
_entity_poly.type
_entity_poly.pdbx_seq_one_letter_code
_entity_poly.pdbx_strand_id
1 'polypeptide(L)'
;MNVWNDWSGETRNHLIAKLADLHACGCEVLSLQFDDMHGDVPHLARLQAEIIAVVSEHWGGSRLIICPTYYSDDPILAAVFGDPPATYLEDLARGLPAQVDIFWTGPKVVSTLIDKDYILEVTDRMGRRPLLWDNYPVNDGARTSRHLFLKAAEGRELLMNGQLAGYAANPMLQPHLSQIPLRALAAVVHDQPSRSSEELLDFALRDCVDPLSAPLFVRHADDFAVRGLDGLVAGEAEQIGKAFGEFNDPHATEVARWLAGEFAFDPACLTD
;
A
#
# COMPACT_ATOMS: atom_id res chain seq x y z
N MET A 1 17.47 -10.57 -11.88
CA MET A 1 16.87 -10.88 -13.20
C MET A 1 15.40 -11.17 -12.95
N ASN A 2 14.50 -10.42 -13.59
CA ASN A 2 13.07 -10.60 -13.40
C ASN A 2 12.64 -11.93 -14.01
N VAL A 3 11.93 -12.75 -13.24
CA VAL A 3 11.54 -14.13 -13.58
C VAL A 3 10.76 -14.21 -14.91
N TRP A 4 10.02 -13.16 -15.24
CA TRP A 4 9.19 -13.09 -16.44
C TRP A 4 9.97 -12.78 -17.73
N ASN A 5 11.20 -12.24 -17.64
CA ASN A 5 12.04 -11.96 -18.82
C ASN A 5 12.58 -13.25 -19.46
N ASP A 6 12.74 -14.32 -18.68
CA ASP A 6 13.17 -15.63 -19.15
C ASP A 6 12.51 -16.74 -18.33
N TRP A 7 11.32 -17.19 -18.76
CA TRP A 7 10.61 -18.30 -18.12
C TRP A 7 11.12 -19.68 -18.54
N SER A 8 12.45 -19.85 -18.52
CA SER A 8 13.14 -21.10 -18.80
C SER A 8 13.04 -22.10 -17.65
N GLY A 9 13.43 -23.36 -17.91
CA GLY A 9 13.52 -24.39 -16.87
C GLY A 9 14.52 -24.05 -15.76
N GLU A 10 15.60 -23.34 -16.10
CA GLU A 10 16.61 -22.90 -15.12
C GLU A 10 16.04 -21.82 -14.18
N THR A 11 15.43 -20.77 -14.74
CA THR A 11 14.74 -19.74 -13.94
C THR A 11 13.66 -20.34 -13.04
N ARG A 12 12.90 -21.29 -13.56
CA ARG A 12 11.89 -22.01 -12.78
C ARG A 12 12.49 -22.75 -11.59
N ASN A 13 13.61 -23.45 -11.78
CA ASN A 13 14.29 -24.17 -10.71
C ASN A 13 14.84 -23.21 -9.65
N HIS A 14 15.39 -22.05 -10.04
CA HIS A 14 15.83 -21.03 -9.11
C HIS A 14 14.67 -20.45 -8.29
N LEU A 15 13.53 -20.19 -8.92
CA LEU A 15 12.34 -19.74 -8.22
C LEU A 15 11.88 -20.78 -7.19
N ILE A 16 11.76 -22.05 -7.58
CA ILE A 16 11.34 -23.13 -6.68
C ILE A 16 12.29 -23.26 -5.49
N ALA A 17 13.60 -23.21 -5.72
CA ALA A 17 14.59 -23.24 -4.63
C ALA A 17 14.39 -22.06 -3.66
N LYS A 18 14.15 -20.84 -4.20
CA LYS A 18 13.90 -19.66 -3.38
C LYS A 18 12.63 -19.78 -2.54
N LEU A 19 11.55 -20.39 -3.07
CA LEU A 19 10.32 -20.64 -2.31
C LEU A 19 10.60 -21.57 -1.12
N ALA A 20 11.39 -22.62 -1.33
CA ALA A 20 11.78 -23.54 -0.26
C ALA A 20 12.61 -22.83 0.81
N ASP A 21 13.56 -21.97 0.42
CA ASP A 21 14.37 -21.18 1.35
C ASP A 21 13.50 -20.23 2.19
N LEU A 22 12.56 -19.52 1.57
CA LEU A 22 11.64 -18.62 2.28
C LEU A 22 10.78 -19.38 3.29
N HIS A 23 10.21 -20.52 2.90
CA HIS A 23 9.41 -21.33 3.80
C HIS A 23 10.26 -21.93 4.95
N ALA A 24 11.49 -22.36 4.67
CA ALA A 24 12.42 -22.85 5.69
C ALA A 24 12.80 -21.79 6.73
N CYS A 25 12.74 -20.50 6.37
CA CYS A 25 12.88 -19.37 7.29
C CYS A 25 11.62 -19.10 8.14
N GLY A 26 10.55 -19.88 7.97
CA GLY A 26 9.29 -19.72 8.69
C GLY A 26 8.30 -18.74 8.04
N CYS A 27 8.52 -18.35 6.78
CA CYS A 27 7.55 -17.54 6.06
C CYS A 27 6.30 -18.37 5.73
N GLU A 28 5.13 -17.85 6.11
CA GLU A 28 3.83 -18.49 5.89
C GLU A 28 2.97 -17.80 4.83
N VAL A 29 3.22 -16.51 4.60
CA VAL A 29 2.52 -15.70 3.62
C VAL A 29 3.53 -15.25 2.57
N LEU A 30 3.26 -15.56 1.31
CA LEU A 30 4.04 -15.11 0.17
C LEU A 30 3.23 -14.14 -0.67
N SER A 31 3.85 -13.03 -1.06
CA SER A 31 3.32 -12.14 -2.10
C SER A 31 4.22 -12.22 -3.33
N LEU A 32 3.62 -12.45 -4.51
CA LEU A 32 4.30 -12.43 -5.80
C LEU A 32 3.85 -11.20 -6.60
N GLN A 33 4.80 -10.36 -6.99
CA GLN A 33 4.55 -9.01 -7.48
C GLN A 33 4.85 -8.89 -9.00
N PHE A 34 3.88 -8.40 -9.77
CA PHE A 34 3.97 -8.20 -11.22
C PHE A 34 3.63 -6.75 -11.64
N ASP A 35 3.55 -5.83 -10.69
CA ASP A 35 3.14 -4.43 -10.84
C ASP A 35 3.99 -3.64 -11.84
N ASP A 36 5.27 -4.02 -12.03
CA ASP A 36 6.20 -3.35 -12.95
C ASP A 36 6.38 -4.04 -14.32
N MET A 37 5.50 -4.97 -14.71
CA MET A 37 5.55 -5.55 -16.06
C MET A 37 4.92 -4.62 -17.09
N HIS A 38 5.31 -4.76 -18.36
CA HIS A 38 4.66 -4.05 -19.47
C HIS A 38 3.52 -4.86 -20.13
N GLY A 39 2.51 -4.15 -20.63
CA GLY A 39 1.36 -4.68 -21.36
C GLY A 39 1.66 -5.30 -22.71
N ASP A 40 2.81 -4.94 -23.31
CA ASP A 40 3.27 -5.48 -24.59
C ASP A 40 3.92 -6.87 -24.46
N VAL A 41 4.10 -7.37 -23.23
CA VAL A 41 4.53 -8.75 -22.97
C VAL A 41 3.54 -9.74 -23.61
N PRO A 42 3.99 -10.60 -24.53
CA PRO A 42 3.10 -11.53 -25.22
C PRO A 42 2.38 -12.45 -24.23
N HIS A 43 1.06 -12.53 -24.37
CA HIS A 43 0.20 -13.38 -23.52
C HIS A 43 0.36 -13.10 -22.01
N LEU A 44 0.57 -11.84 -21.62
CA LEU A 44 0.83 -11.39 -20.24
C LEU A 44 0.04 -12.15 -19.15
N ALA A 45 -1.30 -12.16 -19.24
CA ALA A 45 -2.15 -12.85 -18.25
C ALA A 45 -1.85 -14.35 -18.15
N ARG A 46 -1.63 -15.02 -19.29
CA ARG A 46 -1.29 -16.45 -19.33
C ARG A 46 0.10 -16.70 -18.76
N LEU A 47 1.09 -15.89 -19.11
CA LEU A 47 2.45 -16.02 -18.56
C LEU A 47 2.44 -15.89 -17.04
N GLN A 48 1.74 -14.89 -16.50
CA GLN A 48 1.57 -14.74 -15.05
C GLN A 48 0.87 -15.93 -14.43
N ALA A 49 -0.23 -16.41 -15.01
CA ALA A 49 -0.93 -17.59 -14.52
C ALA A 49 -0.04 -18.85 -14.51
N GLU A 50 0.80 -19.05 -15.53
CA GLU A 50 1.77 -20.16 -15.58
C GLU A 50 2.84 -20.05 -14.48
N ILE A 51 3.36 -18.85 -14.21
CA ILE A 51 4.30 -18.61 -13.11
C ILE A 51 3.62 -18.86 -11.77
N ILE A 52 2.43 -18.30 -11.56
CA ILE A 52 1.66 -18.42 -10.31
C ILE A 52 1.28 -19.87 -10.05
N ALA A 53 0.95 -20.66 -11.08
CA ALA A 53 0.66 -22.08 -10.94
C ALA A 53 1.86 -22.86 -10.38
N VAL A 54 3.07 -22.61 -10.91
CA VAL A 54 4.30 -23.21 -10.38
C VAL A 54 4.56 -22.78 -8.94
N VAL A 55 4.41 -21.50 -8.63
CA VAL A 55 4.59 -20.98 -7.27
C VAL A 55 3.58 -21.60 -6.31
N SER A 56 2.31 -21.70 -6.70
CA SER A 56 1.25 -22.30 -5.89
C SER A 56 1.49 -23.79 -5.61
N GLU A 57 2.03 -24.53 -6.58
CA GLU A 57 2.38 -25.96 -6.41
C GLU A 57 3.57 -26.17 -5.45
N HIS A 58 4.53 -25.25 -5.43
CA HIS A 58 5.79 -25.41 -4.68
C HIS A 58 5.87 -24.58 -3.40
N TRP A 59 4.92 -23.68 -3.16
CA TRP A 59 4.87 -22.89 -1.94
C TRP A 59 4.38 -23.75 -0.77
N GLY A 60 5.21 -23.86 0.27
CA GLY A 60 4.90 -24.65 1.47
C GLY A 60 4.08 -23.91 2.53
N GLY A 61 3.92 -22.59 2.41
CA GLY A 61 3.24 -21.77 3.42
C GLY A 61 1.72 -21.72 3.24
N SER A 62 1.05 -21.16 4.24
CA SER A 62 -0.42 -21.11 4.31
C SER A 62 -1.13 -20.18 3.34
N ARG A 63 -0.48 -19.13 2.81
CA ARG A 63 -1.15 -18.12 1.96
C ARG A 63 -0.28 -17.64 0.80
N LEU A 64 -0.89 -17.50 -0.37
CA LEU A 64 -0.29 -16.91 -1.57
C LEU A 64 -1.15 -15.73 -2.05
N ILE A 65 -0.51 -14.58 -2.18
CA ILE A 65 -1.07 -13.33 -2.67
C ILE A 65 -0.33 -12.94 -3.94
N ILE A 66 -1.03 -12.37 -4.92
CA ILE A 66 -0.40 -11.83 -6.13
C ILE A 66 -0.77 -10.36 -6.31
N CYS A 67 0.16 -9.55 -6.83
CA CYS A 67 -0.15 -8.24 -7.38
C CYS A 67 -0.13 -8.34 -8.91
N PRO A 68 -1.26 -8.13 -9.61
CA PRO A 68 -1.27 -8.13 -11.06
C PRO A 68 -0.56 -6.87 -11.60
N THR A 69 -0.18 -6.86 -12.87
CA THR A 69 0.40 -5.68 -13.53
C THR A 69 -0.55 -4.50 -13.57
N TYR A 70 -1.81 -4.77 -13.90
CA TYR A 70 -2.87 -3.78 -13.83
C TYR A 70 -3.66 -4.04 -12.55
N TYR A 71 -3.25 -3.38 -11.48
CA TYR A 71 -3.78 -3.51 -10.11
C TYR A 71 -4.79 -2.42 -9.72
N SER A 72 -5.20 -1.61 -10.70
CA SER A 72 -6.27 -0.60 -10.58
C SER A 72 -6.85 -0.32 -11.96
N ASP A 73 -7.98 0.39 -12.00
CA ASP A 73 -8.51 0.97 -13.25
C ASP A 73 -7.89 2.35 -13.57
N ASP A 74 -6.76 2.71 -12.96
CA ASP A 74 -6.13 3.99 -13.17
C ASP A 74 -5.45 4.06 -14.56
N PRO A 75 -5.81 5.03 -15.42
CA PRO A 75 -5.16 5.19 -16.71
C PRO A 75 -3.66 5.46 -16.63
N ILE A 76 -3.13 5.87 -15.46
CA ILE A 76 -1.69 6.03 -15.26
C ILE A 76 -0.94 4.70 -15.46
N LEU A 77 -1.54 3.55 -15.11
CA LEU A 77 -0.92 2.25 -15.33
C LEU A 77 -0.75 1.98 -16.82
N ALA A 78 -1.75 2.32 -17.64
CA ALA A 78 -1.61 2.21 -19.09
C ALA A 78 -0.55 3.18 -19.66
N ALA A 79 -0.43 4.38 -19.08
CA ALA A 79 0.57 5.36 -19.51
C ALA A 79 2.01 4.93 -19.18
N VAL A 80 2.22 4.22 -18.06
CA VAL A 80 3.54 3.76 -17.62
C VAL A 80 3.88 2.40 -18.22
N PHE A 81 2.96 1.45 -18.16
CA PHE A 81 3.19 0.05 -18.52
C PHE A 81 2.67 -0.32 -19.92
N GLY A 82 2.03 0.60 -20.64
CA GLY A 82 1.37 0.33 -21.92
C GLY A 82 -0.06 -0.17 -21.73
N ASP A 83 -0.85 -0.23 -22.81
CA ASP A 83 -2.26 -0.60 -22.72
C ASP A 83 -2.46 -2.06 -22.24
N PRO A 84 -3.39 -2.30 -21.30
CA PRO A 84 -3.72 -3.66 -20.89
C PRO A 84 -4.39 -4.44 -22.02
N PRO A 85 -4.16 -5.77 -22.10
CA PRO A 85 -5.05 -6.65 -22.85
C PRO A 85 -6.52 -6.45 -22.40
N ALA A 86 -7.47 -6.47 -23.34
CA ALA A 86 -8.86 -6.08 -23.09
C ALA A 86 -9.57 -6.85 -21.95
N THR A 87 -9.19 -8.12 -21.73
CA THR A 87 -9.74 -9.01 -20.68
C THR A 87 -8.67 -9.47 -19.71
N TYR A 88 -7.63 -8.66 -19.52
CA TYR A 88 -6.43 -9.05 -18.75
C TYR A 88 -6.76 -9.58 -17.35
N LEU A 89 -7.58 -8.85 -16.59
CA LEU A 89 -7.87 -9.22 -15.20
C LEU A 89 -8.71 -10.50 -15.13
N GLU A 90 -9.73 -10.61 -15.99
CA GLU A 90 -10.62 -11.75 -16.06
C GLU A 90 -9.88 -13.01 -16.52
N ASP A 91 -8.99 -12.88 -17.51
CA ASP A 91 -8.19 -13.99 -18.04
C ASP A 91 -7.14 -14.45 -17.02
N LEU A 92 -6.47 -13.51 -16.33
CA LEU A 92 -5.56 -13.83 -15.25
C LEU A 92 -6.31 -14.59 -14.15
N ALA A 93 -7.39 -14.00 -13.61
CA ALA A 93 -8.13 -14.57 -12.50
C ALA A 93 -8.71 -15.96 -12.82
N ARG A 94 -9.15 -16.21 -14.06
CA ARG A 94 -9.62 -17.54 -14.51
C ARG A 94 -8.51 -18.57 -14.53
N GLY A 95 -7.27 -18.15 -14.77
CA GLY A 95 -6.08 -19.01 -14.75
C GLY A 95 -5.56 -19.32 -13.34
N LEU A 96 -6.03 -18.63 -12.30
CA LEU A 96 -5.51 -18.77 -10.94
C LEU A 96 -6.31 -19.77 -10.10
N PRO A 97 -5.65 -20.59 -9.25
CA PRO A 97 -6.32 -21.37 -8.21
C PRO A 97 -7.20 -20.48 -7.33
N ALA A 98 -8.33 -21.00 -6.86
CA ALA A 98 -9.33 -20.21 -6.12
C ALA A 98 -8.81 -19.67 -4.77
N GLN A 99 -7.79 -20.33 -4.19
CA GLN A 99 -7.17 -19.94 -2.92
C GLN A 99 -6.12 -18.81 -3.05
N VAL A 100 -5.81 -18.37 -4.27
CA VAL A 100 -4.86 -17.26 -4.49
C VAL A 100 -5.61 -15.93 -4.38
N ASP A 101 -5.13 -15.08 -3.47
CA ASP A 101 -5.63 -13.71 -3.31
C ASP A 101 -5.00 -12.78 -4.35
N ILE A 102 -5.77 -11.80 -4.80
CA ILE A 102 -5.34 -10.81 -5.80
C ILE A 102 -5.41 -9.43 -5.16
N PHE A 103 -4.27 -8.72 -5.15
CA PHE A 103 -4.23 -7.32 -4.73
C PHE A 103 -4.98 -6.41 -5.70
N TRP A 104 -5.62 -5.38 -5.14
CA TRP A 104 -6.27 -4.31 -5.89
C TRP A 104 -6.14 -3.00 -5.12
N THR A 105 -5.81 -1.88 -5.78
CA THR A 105 -5.66 -0.57 -5.10
C THR A 105 -6.90 0.33 -5.21
N GLY A 106 -7.93 -0.14 -5.92
CA GLY A 106 -9.18 0.59 -6.14
C GLY A 106 -9.27 1.23 -7.52
N PRO A 107 -10.12 2.25 -7.70
CA PRO A 107 -10.29 2.95 -8.98
C PRO A 107 -9.03 3.68 -9.45
N LYS A 108 -8.10 3.94 -8.53
CA LYS A 108 -6.83 4.63 -8.75
C LYS A 108 -5.67 3.87 -8.11
N VAL A 109 -4.45 4.18 -8.54
CA VAL A 109 -3.25 3.73 -7.81
C VAL A 109 -3.30 4.27 -6.39
N VAL A 110 -3.58 5.57 -6.23
CA VAL A 110 -3.87 6.21 -4.95
C VAL A 110 -5.34 6.63 -4.94
N SER A 111 -6.20 5.80 -4.34
CA SER A 111 -7.65 6.02 -4.34
C SER A 111 -8.08 6.96 -3.22
N THR A 112 -8.78 8.05 -3.53
CA THR A 112 -9.39 8.92 -2.52
C THR A 112 -10.65 8.29 -1.92
N LEU A 113 -11.46 7.66 -2.76
CA LEU A 113 -12.67 6.93 -2.39
C LEU A 113 -12.67 5.56 -3.06
N ILE A 114 -13.08 4.53 -2.32
CA ILE A 114 -13.27 3.18 -2.84
C ILE A 114 -14.69 2.77 -2.47
N ASP A 115 -15.59 2.84 -3.44
CA ASP A 115 -17.00 2.56 -3.21
C ASP A 115 -17.30 1.05 -3.16
N LYS A 116 -18.36 0.68 -2.44
CA LYS A 116 -18.84 -0.69 -2.33
C LYS A 116 -19.24 -1.29 -3.68
N ASP A 117 -19.97 -0.55 -4.51
CA ASP A 117 -20.45 -1.02 -5.81
C ASP A 117 -19.27 -1.25 -6.75
N TYR A 118 -18.25 -0.39 -6.67
CA TYR A 118 -16.99 -0.58 -7.38
C TYR A 118 -16.28 -1.89 -6.97
N ILE A 119 -16.20 -2.19 -5.67
CA ILE A 119 -15.62 -3.47 -5.21
C ILE A 119 -16.44 -4.68 -5.66
N LEU A 120 -17.77 -4.56 -5.75
CA LEU A 120 -18.63 -5.64 -6.27
C LEU A 120 -18.37 -5.89 -7.77
N GLU A 121 -18.20 -4.84 -8.57
CA GLU A 121 -17.81 -4.96 -9.98
C GLU A 121 -16.45 -5.65 -10.13
N VAL A 122 -15.44 -5.23 -9.35
CA VAL A 122 -14.12 -5.86 -9.35
C VAL A 122 -14.21 -7.32 -8.91
N THR A 123 -15.05 -7.64 -7.92
CA THR A 123 -15.28 -9.00 -7.45
C THR A 123 -15.86 -9.90 -8.56
N ASP A 124 -16.77 -9.37 -9.39
CA ASP A 124 -17.32 -10.09 -10.54
C ASP A 124 -16.24 -10.40 -11.59
N ARG A 125 -15.42 -9.39 -11.94
CA ARG A 125 -14.29 -9.53 -12.88
C ARG A 125 -13.25 -10.55 -12.40
N MET A 126 -12.91 -10.53 -11.10
CA MET A 126 -11.94 -11.44 -10.51
C MET A 126 -12.52 -12.84 -10.18
N GLY A 127 -13.86 -12.98 -10.13
CA GLY A 127 -14.53 -14.18 -9.63
C GLY A 127 -14.22 -14.51 -8.16
N ARG A 128 -13.65 -13.55 -7.41
CA ARG A 128 -13.23 -13.68 -6.01
C ARG A 128 -13.14 -12.28 -5.39
N ARG A 129 -13.21 -12.22 -4.05
CA ARG A 129 -13.06 -10.94 -3.33
C ARG A 129 -11.62 -10.41 -3.50
N PRO A 130 -11.43 -9.12 -3.82
CA PRO A 130 -10.09 -8.54 -3.88
C PRO A 130 -9.49 -8.44 -2.48
N LEU A 131 -8.16 -8.60 -2.39
CA LEU A 131 -7.38 -8.18 -1.24
C LEU A 131 -7.01 -6.70 -1.47
N LEU A 132 -7.48 -5.79 -0.64
CA LEU A 132 -7.21 -4.39 -0.89
C LEU A 132 -5.77 -4.05 -0.51
N TRP A 133 -5.01 -3.49 -1.45
CA TRP A 133 -3.76 -2.79 -1.20
C TRP A 133 -4.04 -1.29 -1.23
N ASP A 134 -4.36 -0.72 -0.08
CA ASP A 134 -4.68 0.70 0.03
C ASP A 134 -3.38 1.52 0.05
N ASN A 135 -3.15 2.34 -0.97
CA ASN A 135 -2.03 3.27 -1.01
C ASN A 135 -2.30 4.49 -0.12
N TYR A 136 -2.43 4.22 1.18
CA TYR A 136 -2.57 5.18 2.26
C TYR A 136 -1.97 4.55 3.53
N PRO A 137 -1.19 5.30 4.35
CA PRO A 137 -0.84 6.72 4.25
C PRO A 137 0.38 7.03 3.35
N VAL A 138 0.80 6.15 2.44
CA VAL A 138 2.04 6.31 1.66
C VAL A 138 2.33 7.73 1.14
N ASN A 139 3.57 8.17 1.29
CA ASN A 139 4.04 9.50 0.90
C ASN A 139 5.40 9.47 0.18
N ASP A 140 5.65 8.43 -0.60
CA ASP A 140 6.89 8.26 -1.36
C ASP A 140 6.93 9.08 -2.66
N GLY A 141 5.78 9.48 -3.21
CA GLY A 141 5.71 10.23 -4.46
C GLY A 141 6.23 11.67 -4.40
N ALA A 142 6.62 12.21 -5.56
CA ALA A 142 7.14 13.58 -5.71
C ALA A 142 6.26 14.66 -5.07
N ARG A 143 4.94 14.50 -5.13
CA ARG A 143 3.99 15.42 -4.49
C ARG A 143 3.70 15.03 -3.05
N THR A 144 3.44 13.75 -2.79
CA THR A 144 2.98 13.28 -1.48
C THR A 144 4.08 13.33 -0.42
N SER A 145 5.36 13.18 -0.77
CA SER A 145 6.51 13.35 0.14
C SER A 145 6.58 14.72 0.82
N ARG A 146 5.91 15.73 0.24
CA ARG A 146 5.75 17.06 0.84
C ARG A 146 4.66 17.10 1.92
N HIS A 147 4.04 15.98 2.27
CA HIS A 147 2.93 15.87 3.22
C HIS A 147 3.14 14.71 4.22
N LEU A 148 2.50 14.82 5.39
CA LEU A 148 2.34 13.71 6.34
C LEU A 148 0.85 13.45 6.56
N PHE A 149 0.45 12.19 6.50
CA PHE A 149 -0.95 11.78 6.67
C PHE A 149 -1.13 11.05 7.99
N LEU A 150 -1.58 11.76 9.02
CA LEU A 150 -1.67 11.24 10.39
C LEU A 150 -3.06 10.73 10.78
N LYS A 151 -4.09 11.08 10.01
CA LYS A 151 -5.49 10.67 10.26
C LYS A 151 -5.79 9.32 9.60
N ALA A 152 -6.90 8.69 9.93
CA ALA A 152 -7.36 7.50 9.19
C ALA A 152 -7.81 7.89 7.77
N ALA A 153 -7.69 6.98 6.81
CA ALA A 153 -8.30 7.17 5.51
C ALA A 153 -9.84 7.15 5.62
N GLU A 154 -10.49 8.14 5.01
CA GLU A 154 -11.96 8.20 4.94
C GLU A 154 -12.52 7.24 3.89
N GLY A 155 -13.76 6.78 4.06
CA GLY A 155 -14.47 5.99 3.04
C GLY A 155 -14.01 4.53 2.96
N ARG A 156 -13.34 4.02 4.00
CA ARG A 156 -12.90 2.62 4.11
C ARG A 156 -13.84 1.78 4.99
N GLU A 157 -14.76 2.42 5.69
CA GLU A 157 -15.66 1.81 6.69
C GLU A 157 -16.57 0.75 6.05
N LEU A 158 -17.08 1.04 4.85
CA LEU A 158 -18.01 0.15 4.15
C LEU A 158 -17.34 -1.11 3.60
N LEU A 159 -16.03 -1.04 3.34
CA LEU A 159 -15.25 -2.14 2.76
C LEU A 159 -15.06 -3.31 3.73
N MET A 160 -15.24 -3.05 5.02
CA MET A 160 -15.00 -4.01 6.09
C MET A 160 -16.19 -4.96 6.35
N ASN A 161 -17.29 -4.82 5.60
CA ASN A 161 -18.48 -5.67 5.69
C ASN A 161 -18.36 -7.01 4.95
N GLY A 162 -17.16 -7.62 4.95
CA GLY A 162 -16.91 -8.92 4.34
C GLY A 162 -16.78 -8.92 2.81
N GLN A 163 -16.70 -7.76 2.17
CA GLN A 163 -16.57 -7.66 0.71
C GLN A 163 -15.13 -7.85 0.22
N LEU A 164 -14.14 -7.64 1.09
CA LEU A 164 -12.73 -7.86 0.80
C LEU A 164 -12.25 -9.21 1.33
N ALA A 165 -11.22 -9.77 0.69
CA ALA A 165 -10.45 -10.91 1.22
C ALA A 165 -9.50 -10.50 2.36
N GLY A 166 -9.27 -9.19 2.51
CA GLY A 166 -8.46 -8.57 3.54
C GLY A 166 -8.06 -7.15 3.13
N TYR A 167 -7.26 -6.51 3.97
CA TYR A 167 -6.82 -5.13 3.80
C TYR A 167 -5.35 -5.02 4.18
N ALA A 168 -4.55 -4.43 3.29
CA ALA A 168 -3.16 -4.08 3.50
C ALA A 168 -3.01 -2.59 3.19
N ALA A 169 -2.37 -1.85 4.09
CA ALA A 169 -2.09 -0.42 3.91
C ALA A 169 -0.61 -0.22 3.54
N ASN A 170 -0.35 0.67 2.59
CA ASN A 170 1.00 1.09 2.24
C ASN A 170 1.43 2.26 3.15
N PRO A 171 2.42 2.07 4.05
CA PRO A 171 2.83 3.08 5.03
C PRO A 171 3.59 4.26 4.39
N MET A 172 3.79 5.33 5.16
CA MET A 172 4.70 6.42 4.82
C MET A 172 6.17 5.97 4.88
N LEU A 173 7.06 6.77 4.30
CA LEU A 173 8.52 6.61 4.48
C LEU A 173 8.97 6.78 5.95
N GLN A 174 8.11 7.35 6.79
CA GLN A 174 8.31 7.54 8.23
C GLN A 174 7.68 6.36 8.99
N PRO A 175 8.44 5.33 9.40
CA PRO A 175 7.88 4.12 10.02
C PRO A 175 7.21 4.37 11.37
N HIS A 176 7.70 5.31 12.19
CA HIS A 176 7.03 5.63 13.46
C HIS A 176 5.73 6.40 13.20
N LEU A 177 5.77 7.46 12.37
CA LEU A 177 4.57 8.22 12.04
C LEU A 177 3.50 7.39 11.35
N SER A 178 3.88 6.37 10.58
CA SER A 178 2.94 5.42 9.97
C SER A 178 2.11 4.66 10.99
N GLN A 179 2.58 4.48 12.23
CA GLN A 179 1.82 3.77 13.26
C GLN A 179 0.50 4.47 13.61
N ILE A 180 0.47 5.81 13.57
CA ILE A 180 -0.71 6.60 13.94
C ILE A 180 -1.91 6.32 13.00
N PRO A 181 -1.82 6.57 11.67
CA PRO A 181 -2.92 6.29 10.75
C PRO A 181 -3.24 4.79 10.65
N LEU A 182 -2.24 3.91 10.76
CA LEU A 182 -2.48 2.45 10.76
C LEU A 182 -3.26 2.00 12.00
N ARG A 183 -2.96 2.57 13.18
CA ARG A 183 -3.69 2.29 14.42
C ARG A 183 -5.11 2.83 14.34
N ALA A 184 -5.29 4.03 13.78
CA ALA A 184 -6.60 4.62 13.55
C ALA A 184 -7.45 3.76 12.58
N LEU A 185 -6.86 3.30 11.47
CA LEU A 185 -7.50 2.38 10.52
C LEU A 185 -7.90 1.07 11.18
N ALA A 186 -7.03 0.46 11.99
CA ALA A 186 -7.37 -0.77 12.71
C ALA A 186 -8.61 -0.59 13.62
N ALA A 187 -8.78 0.59 14.24
CA ALA A 187 -9.97 0.89 15.06
C ALA A 187 -11.25 1.04 14.23
N VAL A 188 -11.15 1.56 13.00
CA VAL A 188 -12.28 1.61 12.05
C VAL A 188 -12.75 0.20 11.71
N VAL A 189 -11.82 -0.73 11.49
CA VAL A 189 -12.14 -2.12 11.12
C VAL A 189 -12.71 -2.93 12.27
N HIS A 190 -12.16 -2.80 13.48
CA HIS A 190 -12.45 -3.72 14.59
C HIS A 190 -13.43 -3.18 15.61
N ASP A 191 -13.41 -1.88 15.89
CA ASP A 191 -14.00 -1.37 17.12
C ASP A 191 -15.15 -0.38 16.87
N GLN A 192 -15.01 0.62 15.99
CA GLN A 192 -15.94 1.76 15.96
C GLN A 192 -16.01 2.51 14.61
N PRO A 193 -16.89 2.12 13.66
CA PRO A 193 -17.07 2.84 12.39
C PRO A 193 -17.76 4.22 12.53
N SER A 194 -18.10 4.63 13.75
CA SER A 194 -18.87 5.86 14.03
C SER A 194 -18.05 7.01 14.62
N ARG A 195 -16.73 6.82 14.84
CA ARG A 195 -15.87 7.88 15.38
C ARG A 195 -15.54 8.91 14.30
N SER A 196 -15.43 10.18 14.70
CA SER A 196 -14.90 11.21 13.82
C SER A 196 -13.41 11.00 13.52
N SER A 197 -12.91 11.66 12.48
CA SER A 197 -11.48 11.61 12.12
C SER A 197 -10.58 12.11 13.28
N GLU A 198 -11.04 13.12 14.01
CA GLU A 198 -10.37 13.68 15.19
C GLU A 198 -10.36 12.71 16.36
N GLU A 199 -11.49 12.03 16.62
CA GLU A 199 -11.58 11.02 17.68
C GLU A 199 -10.68 9.81 17.40
N LEU A 200 -10.55 9.42 16.13
CA LEU A 200 -9.65 8.37 15.69
C LEU A 200 -8.18 8.78 15.80
N LEU A 201 -7.85 10.02 15.44
CA LEU A 201 -6.51 10.58 15.62
C LEU A 201 -6.13 10.60 17.11
N ASP A 202 -6.98 11.17 17.97
CA ASP A 202 -6.77 11.20 19.42
C ASP A 202 -6.59 9.80 20.01
N PHE A 203 -7.39 8.83 19.55
CA PHE A 203 -7.25 7.44 19.94
C PHE A 203 -5.88 6.87 19.56
N ALA A 204 -5.46 7.03 18.30
CA ALA A 204 -4.19 6.51 17.82
C ALA A 204 -2.98 7.18 18.51
N LEU A 205 -3.04 8.50 18.73
CA LEU A 205 -1.98 9.23 19.44
C LEU A 205 -1.80 8.73 20.87
N ARG A 206 -2.89 8.42 21.60
CA ARG A 206 -2.79 7.86 22.97
C ARG A 206 -2.12 6.50 23.03
N ASP A 207 -2.23 5.70 21.96
CA ASP A 207 -1.67 4.35 21.89
C ASP A 207 -0.21 4.35 21.38
N CYS A 208 0.12 5.24 20.45
CA CYS A 208 1.39 5.20 19.73
C CYS A 208 2.42 6.24 20.18
N VAL A 209 1.98 7.42 20.61
CA VAL A 209 2.83 8.62 20.73
C VAL A 209 3.05 8.99 22.20
N ASP A 210 4.19 9.61 22.52
CA ASP A 210 4.44 10.15 23.85
C ASP A 210 3.34 11.18 24.22
N PRO A 211 2.64 11.04 25.36
CA PRO A 211 1.59 11.99 25.75
C PRO A 211 2.04 13.45 25.84
N LEU A 212 3.34 13.71 26.04
CA LEU A 212 3.88 15.06 26.11
C LEU A 212 3.97 15.72 24.72
N SER A 213 4.24 14.95 23.66
CA SER A 213 4.34 15.45 22.27
C SER A 213 2.99 15.41 21.54
N ALA A 214 2.07 14.52 21.95
CA ALA A 214 0.75 14.33 21.34
C ALA A 214 -0.04 15.63 21.02
N PRO A 215 -0.06 16.68 21.87
CA PRO A 215 -0.77 17.92 21.56
C PRO A 215 -0.24 18.66 20.32
N LEU A 216 1.05 18.51 19.98
CA LEU A 216 1.60 19.09 18.75
C LEU A 216 1.12 18.35 17.50
N PHE A 217 0.96 17.02 17.57
CA PHE A 217 0.39 16.25 16.48
C PHE A 217 -1.06 16.64 16.20
N VAL A 218 -1.89 16.78 17.25
CA VAL A 218 -3.28 17.25 17.09
C VAL A 218 -3.31 18.64 16.45
N ARG A 219 -2.42 19.54 16.89
CA ARG A 219 -2.35 20.90 16.36
C ARG A 219 -1.99 20.95 14.88
N HIS A 220 -1.05 20.13 14.43
CA HIS A 220 -0.44 20.25 13.10
C HIS A 220 -0.85 19.17 12.10
N ALA A 221 -1.69 18.20 12.48
CA ALA A 221 -2.11 17.13 11.57
C ALA A 221 -2.70 17.66 10.26
N ASP A 222 -3.55 18.67 10.32
CA ASP A 222 -4.15 19.28 9.12
C ASP A 222 -3.16 20.17 8.35
N ASP A 223 -2.25 20.85 9.05
CA ASP A 223 -1.16 21.59 8.39
C ASP A 223 -0.32 20.64 7.54
N PHE A 224 0.08 19.49 8.11
CA PHE A 224 0.94 18.53 7.43
C PHE A 224 0.22 17.82 6.28
N ALA A 225 -1.05 17.48 6.44
CA ALA A 225 -1.80 16.77 5.41
C ALA A 225 -2.23 17.70 4.26
N VAL A 226 -2.68 18.92 4.57
CA VAL A 226 -3.31 19.81 3.58
C VAL A 226 -2.33 20.84 3.02
N ARG A 227 -1.61 21.55 3.89
CA ARG A 227 -0.66 22.59 3.45
C ARG A 227 0.64 21.97 2.96
N GLY A 228 1.10 20.91 3.63
CA GLY A 228 2.39 20.29 3.38
C GLY A 228 3.55 21.27 3.58
N LEU A 229 4.77 20.86 3.27
CA LEU A 229 5.97 21.69 3.39
C LEU A 229 5.88 22.98 2.56
N ASP A 230 5.27 22.92 1.39
CA ASP A 230 5.21 24.04 0.44
C ASP A 230 4.20 25.12 0.86
N GLY A 231 3.25 24.77 1.74
CA GLY A 231 2.27 25.71 2.30
C GLY A 231 2.68 26.32 3.64
N LEU A 232 3.83 25.95 4.21
CA LEU A 232 4.38 26.56 5.42
C LEU A 232 5.12 27.87 5.08
N VAL A 233 4.86 28.94 5.83
CA VAL A 233 5.49 30.25 5.58
C VAL A 233 6.94 30.25 6.07
N ALA A 234 7.73 31.26 5.64
CA ALA A 234 9.14 31.36 5.99
C ALA A 234 9.38 31.29 7.51
N GLY A 235 10.20 30.33 7.95
CA GLY A 235 10.53 30.08 9.36
C GLY A 235 9.52 29.23 10.14
N GLU A 236 8.33 28.95 9.59
CA GLU A 236 7.32 28.14 10.26
C GLU A 236 7.77 26.68 10.42
N ALA A 237 8.30 26.07 9.36
CA ALA A 237 8.83 24.70 9.41
C ALA A 237 9.96 24.54 10.45
N GLU A 238 10.86 25.53 10.56
CA GLU A 238 11.94 25.53 11.55
C GLU A 238 11.39 25.65 12.98
N GLN A 239 10.38 26.52 13.20
CA GLN A 239 9.74 26.67 14.50
C GLN A 239 9.00 25.41 14.94
N ILE A 240 8.22 24.81 14.03
CA ILE A 240 7.51 23.55 14.31
C ILE A 240 8.53 22.44 14.57
N GLY A 241 9.55 22.31 13.73
CA GLY A 241 10.58 21.29 13.88
C GLY A 241 11.34 21.41 15.19
N LYS A 242 11.65 22.65 15.62
CA LYS A 242 12.25 22.91 16.93
C LYS A 242 11.32 22.50 18.07
N ALA A 243 10.03 22.78 17.98
CA ALA A 243 9.06 22.38 19.01
C ALA A 243 8.95 20.86 19.16
N PHE A 244 8.89 20.12 18.04
CA PHE A 244 8.95 18.66 18.09
C PHE A 244 10.30 18.14 18.61
N GLY A 245 11.41 18.82 18.31
CA GLY A 245 12.75 18.46 18.77
C GLY A 245 13.00 18.62 20.28
N GLU A 246 12.06 19.20 21.03
CA GLU A 246 12.14 19.28 22.50
C GLU A 246 11.76 17.94 23.18
N PHE A 247 11.13 17.02 22.44
CA PHE A 247 10.65 15.75 22.96
C PHE A 247 11.58 14.59 22.60
N ASN A 248 11.84 13.70 23.56
CA ASN A 248 12.51 12.42 23.31
C ASN A 248 11.50 11.37 22.83
N ASP A 249 10.89 11.63 21.68
CA ASP A 249 9.87 10.78 21.06
C ASP A 249 10.28 10.46 19.60
N PRO A 250 10.36 9.19 19.20
CA PRO A 250 10.72 8.83 17.83
C PRO A 250 9.75 9.39 16.78
N HIS A 251 8.46 9.55 17.11
CA HIS A 251 7.48 10.17 16.21
C HIS A 251 7.81 11.64 16.00
N ALA A 252 8.05 12.38 17.10
CA ALA A 252 8.44 13.78 17.04
C ALA A 252 9.74 13.99 16.27
N THR A 253 10.69 13.07 16.43
CA THR A 253 11.96 13.05 15.67
C THR A 253 11.70 12.93 14.17
N GLU A 254 10.82 12.03 13.72
CA GLU A 254 10.49 11.90 12.30
C GLU A 254 9.80 13.14 11.72
N VAL A 255 8.94 13.82 12.49
CA VAL A 255 8.37 15.12 12.06
C VAL A 255 9.46 16.16 11.86
N ALA A 256 10.39 16.30 12.81
CA ALA A 256 11.48 17.26 12.71
C ALA A 256 12.39 16.99 11.50
N ARG A 257 12.71 15.72 11.23
CA ARG A 257 13.50 15.29 10.06
C ARG A 257 12.79 15.56 8.74
N TRP A 258 11.47 15.32 8.68
CA TRP A 258 10.65 15.65 7.52
C TRP A 258 10.59 17.16 7.25
N LEU A 259 10.39 17.98 8.29
CA LEU A 259 10.46 19.44 8.18
C LEU A 259 11.84 19.95 7.73
N ALA A 260 12.91 19.21 8.06
CA ALA A 260 14.26 19.48 7.59
C ALA A 260 14.54 18.99 6.15
N GLY A 261 13.59 18.31 5.51
CA GLY A 261 13.68 17.84 4.12
C GLY A 261 14.37 16.49 3.93
N GLU A 262 14.58 15.70 4.98
CA GLU A 262 15.28 14.40 4.89
C GLU A 262 14.51 13.31 4.13
N PHE A 263 13.21 13.50 3.89
CA PHE A 263 12.34 12.56 3.19
C PHE A 263 11.90 13.09 1.83
N ALA A 264 12.72 13.94 1.20
CA ALA A 264 12.44 14.42 -0.15
C ALA A 264 12.38 13.24 -1.13
N PHE A 265 11.45 13.31 -2.09
CA PHE A 265 11.38 12.37 -3.19
C PHE A 265 12.72 12.26 -3.92
N ASP A 266 13.20 11.03 -4.06
CA ASP A 266 14.34 10.71 -4.91
C ASP A 266 13.83 10.02 -6.19
N PRO A 267 13.94 10.66 -7.37
CA PRO A 267 13.58 10.04 -8.65
C PRO A 267 14.32 8.73 -8.92
N ALA A 268 15.49 8.52 -8.32
CA ALA A 268 16.25 7.28 -8.45
C ALA A 268 15.54 6.07 -7.82
N CYS A 269 14.57 6.30 -6.92
CA CYS A 269 13.74 5.23 -6.34
C CYS A 269 12.66 4.70 -7.30
N LEU A 270 12.43 5.35 -8.45
CA LEU A 270 11.51 4.87 -9.50
C LEU A 270 12.22 4.05 -10.60
N THR A 271 13.53 3.80 -10.47
CA THR A 271 14.31 3.13 -11.50
C THR A 271 15.18 2.02 -10.90
N ASP A 272 14.78 0.78 -11.16
CA ASP A 272 15.62 -0.34 -11.63
C ASP A 272 14.74 -1.41 -12.31
#